data_AF-A0A7V9L909-F1
#
_entry.id   AF-A0A7V9L909-F1
#
_cell.length_a   1.000
_cell.length_b   1.000
_cell.length_c   1.000
_cell.angle_alpha   90.00
_cell.angle_beta   90.00
_cell.angle_gamma   90.00
#
_symmetry.space_group_name_H-M   'P 1'
#
loop_
_entity.id
_entity.type
_entity.pdbx_description
1 polymer ?
#
loop_
_entity_poly.entity_id
_entity_poly.type
_entity_poly.pdbx_seq_one_letter_code
_entity_poly.pdbx_strand_id
1 'polypeptide(L)'
;MMLPIDCCTQPALSKRRVLHDSSHASETVVQCACEAYWFHRFHEWSNFDGPDDLTTWYTRLTAAEAERLLTADKPDLGFLPTKPSIMVDANGVQRVDGQPDRTYGGT
;
A
#
# COMPACT_ATOMS: atom_id res chain seq x y z
N MET A 1 3.43 -6.09 -16.30
CA MET A 1 4.18 -5.20 -15.40
C MET A 1 4.56 -6.02 -14.17
N MET A 2 5.84 -6.16 -13.86
CA MET A 2 6.29 -6.92 -12.70
C MET A 2 6.12 -6.01 -11.47
N LEU A 3 5.38 -6.46 -10.45
CA LEU A 3 5.25 -5.69 -9.22
C LEU A 3 6.64 -5.58 -8.56
N PRO A 4 7.02 -4.41 -7.99
CA PRO A 4 8.34 -4.23 -7.38
C PRO A 4 8.48 -4.96 -6.03
N ILE A 5 7.44 -5.67 -5.60
CA ILE A 5 7.43 -6.47 -4.39
C ILE A 5 8.01 -7.86 -4.67
N ASP A 6 8.84 -8.34 -3.75
CA ASP A 6 9.29 -9.72 -3.77
C ASP A 6 8.21 -10.63 -3.14
N CYS A 7 7.39 -11.22 -4.00
CA CYS A 7 6.45 -12.28 -3.66
C CYS A 7 7.10 -13.67 -3.84
N CYS A 8 8.31 -13.84 -3.32
CA CYS A 8 9.03 -15.12 -3.31
C CYS A 8 9.13 -15.70 -4.73
N THR A 9 9.59 -14.91 -5.70
CA THR A 9 9.71 -15.28 -7.12
C THR A 9 8.40 -15.47 -7.91
N GLN A 10 7.23 -15.34 -7.27
CA GLN A 10 5.92 -15.42 -7.94
C GLN A 10 5.16 -14.11 -7.78
N PRO A 11 4.94 -13.31 -8.84
CA PRO A 11 4.34 -11.96 -8.71
C PRO A 11 2.83 -11.96 -8.43
N ALA A 12 2.26 -13.08 -7.98
CA ALA A 12 0.83 -13.20 -7.74
C ALA A 12 0.44 -12.64 -6.37
N LEU A 13 -0.31 -11.54 -6.38
CA LEU A 13 -0.99 -11.00 -5.20
C LEU A 13 -2.47 -11.37 -5.20
N SER A 14 -2.95 -11.84 -4.06
CA SER A 14 -4.37 -11.99 -3.77
C SER A 14 -4.82 -10.89 -2.80
N LYS A 15 -5.96 -10.25 -3.07
CA LYS A 15 -6.59 -9.34 -2.11
C LYS A 15 -7.17 -10.16 -0.96
N ARG A 16 -6.82 -9.82 0.28
CA ARG A 16 -7.33 -10.49 1.48
C ARG A 16 -8.40 -9.69 2.19
N ARG A 17 -8.19 -8.38 2.33
CA ARG A 17 -9.18 -7.46 2.90
C ARG A 17 -8.97 -6.05 2.40
N VAL A 18 -10.06 -5.40 2.00
CA VAL A 18 -10.10 -3.97 1.70
C VAL A 18 -10.48 -3.23 2.97
N LEU A 19 -9.68 -2.26 3.39
CA LEU A 19 -9.92 -1.43 4.58
C LEU A 19 -10.56 -0.09 4.21
N HIS A 20 -10.20 0.43 3.05
CA HIS A 20 -10.75 1.65 2.47
C HIS A 20 -10.72 1.54 0.94
N ASP A 21 -11.77 2.02 0.29
CA ASP A 21 -11.88 2.06 -1.17
C ASP A 21 -12.74 3.25 -1.58
N SER A 22 -12.22 4.06 -2.49
CA SER A 22 -12.87 5.24 -3.05
C SER A 22 -12.40 5.42 -4.49
N SER A 23 -12.94 6.42 -5.20
CA SER A 23 -12.51 6.71 -6.57
C SER A 23 -11.03 7.06 -6.68
N HIS A 24 -10.44 7.67 -5.64
CA HIS A 24 -9.08 8.23 -5.68
C HIS A 24 -8.12 7.59 -4.68
N ALA A 25 -8.57 6.63 -3.86
CA ALA A 25 -7.72 6.02 -2.85
C ALA A 25 -8.20 4.62 -2.48
N SER A 26 -7.26 3.71 -2.24
CA SER A 26 -7.57 2.41 -1.66
C SER A 26 -6.49 1.95 -0.67
N GLU A 27 -6.92 1.24 0.36
CA GLU A 27 -6.08 0.62 1.39
C GLU A 27 -6.46 -0.86 1.49
N THR A 28 -5.54 -1.77 1.23
CA THR A 28 -5.82 -3.20 1.10
C THR A 28 -4.70 -4.05 1.70
N VAL A 29 -5.07 -5.06 2.47
CA VAL A 29 -4.16 -6.16 2.83
C VAL A 29 -4.15 -7.16 1.69
N VAL A 30 -2.96 -7.41 1.14
CA VAL A 30 -2.72 -8.36 0.07
C VAL A 30 -1.76 -9.45 0.54
N GLN A 31 -1.82 -10.61 -0.11
CA GLN A 31 -1.00 -11.76 0.24
C GLN A 31 -0.44 -12.41 -1.02
N CYS A 32 0.87 -12.67 -1.01
CA CYS A 32 1.54 -13.46 -2.02
C CYS A 32 1.16 -14.95 -1.90
N ALA A 33 1.38 -15.74 -2.95
CA ALA A 33 1.19 -17.19 -2.91
C ALA A 33 2.04 -17.89 -1.83
N CYS A 34 3.24 -17.37 -1.53
CA CYS A 34 4.12 -17.83 -0.44
C CYS A 34 3.69 -17.36 0.96
N GLU A 35 2.43 -16.94 1.12
CA GLU A 35 1.83 -16.47 2.37
C GLU A 35 2.40 -15.17 2.96
N ALA A 36 3.33 -14.53 2.26
CA ALA A 36 3.84 -13.22 2.60
C ALA A 36 2.75 -12.14 2.49
N TYR A 37 2.55 -11.36 3.56
CA TYR A 37 1.57 -10.28 3.59
C TYR A 37 2.19 -8.93 3.27
N TRP A 38 1.43 -8.11 2.56
CA TRP A 38 1.76 -6.72 2.29
C TRP A 38 0.55 -5.83 2.53
N PHE A 39 0.82 -4.60 2.96
CA PHE A 39 -0.14 -3.52 2.94
C PHE A 39 0.03 -2.75 1.64
N HIS A 40 -1.03 -2.70 0.84
CA HIS A 40 -1.12 -1.92 -0.38
C HIS A 40 -1.92 -0.64 -0.11
N ARG A 41 -1.34 0.51 -0.42
CA ARG A 41 -2.04 1.79 -0.44
C ARG A 41 -1.89 2.42 -1.81
N PHE A 42 -2.99 2.87 -2.39
CA PHE A 42 -3.02 3.64 -3.63
C PHE A 42 -3.65 5.00 -3.35
N HIS A 43 -3.12 6.03 -3.99
CA HIS A 43 -3.65 7.38 -3.98
C HIS A 43 -3.51 8.00 -5.37
N GLU A 44 -4.56 8.65 -5.82
CA GLU A 44 -4.64 9.46 -7.03
C GLU A 44 -4.91 10.91 -6.63
N TRP A 45 -4.11 11.81 -7.19
CA TRP A 45 -4.37 13.23 -7.16
C TRP A 45 -4.69 13.70 -8.57
N SER A 46 -5.95 14.11 -8.78
CA SER A 46 -6.39 14.56 -10.09
C SER A 46 -5.84 15.95 -10.42
N ASN A 47 -5.22 16.09 -11.58
CA ASN A 47 -4.70 17.37 -12.05
C ASN A 47 -5.60 17.92 -13.16
N PHE A 48 -5.94 19.22 -13.10
CA PHE A 48 -6.83 19.83 -14.10
C PHE A 48 -6.10 20.11 -15.42
N ASP A 49 -4.81 20.46 -15.34
CA ASP A 49 -4.00 20.93 -16.48
C ASP A 49 -2.90 19.93 -16.87
N GLY A 50 -2.97 18.68 -16.41
CA GLY A 50 -1.92 17.68 -16.63
C GLY A 50 -2.35 16.25 -16.27
N PRO A 51 -1.44 15.28 -16.41
CA PRO A 51 -1.72 13.91 -15.99
C PRO A 51 -1.92 13.81 -14.48
N ASP A 52 -2.80 12.91 -14.05
CA ASP A 52 -3.03 12.63 -12.64
C ASP A 52 -1.75 12.09 -11.98
N ASP A 53 -1.53 12.45 -10.73
CA ASP A 53 -0.43 11.93 -9.93
C ASP A 53 -0.89 10.67 -9.20
N LEU A 54 -0.36 9.53 -9.62
CA LEU A 54 -0.69 8.22 -9.09
C LEU A 54 0.47 7.73 -8.24
N THR A 55 0.23 7.54 -6.94
CA THR A 55 1.23 6.98 -6.04
C THR A 55 0.70 5.73 -5.36
N THR A 56 1.51 4.67 -5.37
CA THR A 56 1.23 3.41 -4.68
C THR A 56 2.34 3.09 -3.69
N TRP A 57 1.98 2.61 -2.50
CA TRP A 57 2.90 2.11 -1.50
C TRP A 57 2.64 0.65 -1.19
N TYR A 58 3.73 -0.10 -1.01
CA TYR A 58 3.73 -1.47 -0.51
C TYR A 58 4.58 -1.55 0.76
N THR A 59 3.96 -1.90 1.89
CA THR A 59 4.68 -2.17 3.15
C THR A 59 4.63 -3.64 3.47
N ARG A 60 5.79 -4.25 3.75
CA ARG A 60 5.83 -5.65 4.18
C ARG A 60 5.19 -5.78 5.55
N LEU A 61 4.28 -6.73 5.72
CA LEU A 61 3.68 -7.02 7.02
C LEU A 61 4.27 -8.29 7.62
N THR A 62 4.43 -8.30 8.93
CA THR A 62 4.55 -9.53 9.71
C THR A 62 3.20 -10.25 9.74
N ALA A 63 3.19 -11.56 10.03
CA ALA A 63 1.95 -12.31 10.17
C ALA A 63 1.03 -11.71 11.24
N ALA A 64 1.58 -11.29 12.38
CA ALA A 64 0.82 -10.66 13.46
C ALA A 64 0.22 -9.30 13.07
N GLU A 65 0.95 -8.47 12.31
CA GLU A 65 0.40 -7.22 11.77
C GLU A 65 -0.73 -7.49 10.78
N ALA A 66 -0.52 -8.43 9.86
CA ALA A 66 -1.53 -8.82 8.89
C ALA A 66 -2.80 -9.33 9.59
N GLU A 67 -2.67 -10.20 10.57
CA GLU A 67 -3.81 -10.74 11.32
C GLU A 67 -4.60 -9.65 12.05
N ARG A 68 -3.91 -8.68 12.68
CA ARG A 68 -4.58 -7.51 13.26
C ARG A 68 -5.37 -6.73 12.23
N LEU A 69 -4.78 -6.46 11.06
CA LEU A 69 -5.48 -5.75 9.98
C LEU A 69 -6.62 -6.55 9.36
N LEU A 70 -6.52 -7.88 9.33
CA LEU A 70 -7.54 -8.77 8.77
C LEU A 70 -8.75 -8.92 9.71
N THR A 71 -8.57 -8.81 11.02
CA THR A 71 -9.62 -9.11 12.01
C THR A 71 -10.19 -7.90 12.73
N ALA A 72 -9.44 -6.80 12.87
CA ALA A 72 -9.91 -5.62 13.60
C ALA A 72 -11.06 -4.92 12.85
N ASP A 73 -12.09 -4.50 13.57
CA ASP A 73 -13.18 -3.68 13.00
C ASP A 73 -12.63 -2.32 12.50
N LYS A 74 -11.84 -1.66 13.35
CA LYS A 74 -11.10 -0.44 13.05
C LYS A 74 -9.61 -0.68 13.23
N PRO A 75 -8.88 -1.06 12.16
CA PRO A 75 -7.46 -1.35 12.26
C PRO A 75 -6.65 -0.08 12.54
N ASP A 76 -5.65 -0.21 13.41
CA ASP A 76 -4.64 0.82 13.63
C ASP A 76 -3.57 0.77 12.54
N LEU A 77 -3.35 1.90 11.87
CA LEU A 77 -2.38 2.08 10.80
C LEU A 77 -1.20 2.97 11.22
N GLY A 78 -1.13 3.41 12.49
CA GLY A 78 -0.12 4.34 12.99
C GLY A 78 1.32 3.84 12.95
N PHE A 79 1.53 2.54 12.66
CA PHE A 79 2.84 1.97 12.45
C PHE A 79 3.38 2.15 11.02
N LEU A 80 2.53 2.48 10.04
CA LEU A 80 2.92 2.62 8.63
C LEU A 80 3.89 3.78 8.37
N PRO A 81 3.79 4.95 9.02
CA PRO A 81 4.71 6.07 8.78
C PRO A 81 6.17 5.84 9.18
N THR A 82 6.44 4.80 9.96
CA THR A 82 7.81 4.46 10.40
C THR A 82 8.28 3.12 9.84
N LYS A 83 7.47 2.48 8.98
CA LYS A 83 7.76 1.15 8.45
C LYS A 83 8.27 1.24 7.01
N PRO A 84 9.48 0.74 6.72
CA PRO A 84 10.05 0.78 5.38
C PRO A 84 9.10 0.22 4.33
N SER A 85 8.97 0.97 3.23
CA SER A 85 7.99 0.73 2.19
C SER A 85 8.60 0.90 0.80
N ILE A 86 7.93 0.34 -0.18
CA ILE A 86 8.23 0.54 -1.60
C ILE A 86 7.17 1.50 -2.14
N MET A 87 7.59 2.67 -2.62
CA MET A 87 6.72 3.64 -3.28
C MET A 87 6.90 3.52 -4.79
N VAL A 88 5.79 3.62 -5.51
CA VAL A 88 5.72 3.62 -6.97
C VAL A 88 4.94 4.84 -7.40
N ASP A 89 5.57 5.74 -8.13
CA ASP A 89 4.99 6.98 -8.64
C ASP A 89 5.45 7.23 -10.10
N ALA A 90 5.17 8.41 -10.63
CA ALA A 90 5.60 8.83 -11.97
C ALA A 90 7.13 8.86 -12.15
N ASN A 91 7.91 8.96 -11.06
CA ASN A 91 9.37 8.94 -11.07
C ASN A 91 9.95 7.52 -11.00
N GLY A 92 9.09 6.50 -10.82
CA GLY A 92 9.46 5.10 -10.82
C GLY A 92 9.31 4.44 -9.44
N VAL A 93 10.20 3.50 -9.14
CA VAL A 93 10.15 2.69 -7.91
C VAL A 93 11.23 3.14 -6.95
N GLN A 94 10.86 3.47 -5.71
CA GLN A 94 11.78 3.90 -4.67
C GLN A 94 11.49 3.25 -3.32
N ARG A 95 12.53 3.10 -2.50
CA ARG A 95 12.40 2.69 -1.10
C ARG A 95 12.25 3.94 -0.25
N VAL A 96 11.26 3.95 0.63
CA VAL A 96 10.96 5.05 1.55
C VAL A 96 10.85 4.51 2.98
N ASP A 97 11.11 5.36 3.98
CA ASP A 97 11.11 4.93 5.38
C ASP A 97 9.71 4.69 5.96
N GLY A 98 8.65 5.13 5.26
CA GLY A 98 7.28 5.03 5.72
C GLY A 98 6.26 5.41 4.65
N GLN A 99 4.99 5.11 4.93
CA GLN A 99 3.85 5.65 4.18
C GLN A 99 3.31 6.92 4.86
N PRO A 100 2.63 7.83 4.17
CA PRO A 100 1.94 8.95 4.82
C PRO A 100 0.92 8.46 5.88
N ASP A 101 0.54 9.27 6.88
CA ASP A 101 -0.42 8.84 7.94
C ASP A 101 -1.85 8.68 7.38
N ARG A 102 -2.35 9.69 6.65
CA ARG A 102 -3.49 9.64 5.71
C ARG A 102 -3.49 10.93 4.89
N THR A 103 -3.98 10.81 3.65
CA THR A 103 -4.15 11.83 2.58
C THR A 103 -3.26 13.05 2.71
N TYR A 104 -2.34 13.25 1.76
CA TYR A 104 -1.72 14.55 1.48
C TYR A 104 -2.83 15.60 1.26
N GLY A 105 -3.38 16.13 2.34
CA GLY A 105 -4.10 17.38 2.42
C GLY A 105 -3.03 18.40 2.73
N GLY A 106 -2.44 18.94 1.67
CA GLY A 106 -1.53 20.07 1.79
C GLY A 106 -2.19 21.19 2.60
N THR A 107 -1.43 21.77 3.50
CA THR A 107 -1.47 23.22 3.73
C THR A 107 -0.33 23.84 2.98
#